data_AF-A0A015N0G6-F1
#
_entry.id   AF-A0A015N0G6-F1
#
_cell.length_a   1.000
_cell.length_b   1.000
_cell.length_c   1.000
_cell.angle_alpha   90.00
_cell.angle_beta   90.00
_cell.angle_gamma   90.00
#
_symmetry.space_group_name_H-M   'P 1'
#
loop_
_entity.id
_entity.type
_entity.pdbx_description
1 polymer ?
#
loop_
_entity_poly.entity_id
_entity_poly.type
_entity_poly.pdbx_seq_one_letter_code
_entity_poly.pdbx_strand_id
1 'polypeptide(L)'
;MKRFYERRLFRVAHKYPGTLCIAKWFLYPGWEKVDANSIQKTNVANEFLVPNTKNNDFIYVINNEIGVYTCPIRMSGAPCKHQGAVSTKFHISIFNFISSLTPDDHMIYAYIALDYVAENKSFYISLHAQTALQNQEIV
;
A
#
# COMPACT_ATOMS: atom_id res chain seq x y z
N MET A 1 -16.18 10.48 12.91
CA MET A 1 -15.51 10.11 11.64
C MET A 1 -14.32 11.00 11.31
N LYS A 2 -14.41 12.35 11.28
CA LYS A 2 -13.30 13.26 10.92
C LYS A 2 -11.97 12.96 11.62
N ARG A 3 -11.98 12.89 12.97
CA ARG A 3 -10.80 12.57 13.80
C ARG A 3 -10.11 11.24 13.50
N PHE A 4 -10.85 10.25 12.97
CA PHE A 4 -10.28 8.96 12.58
C PHE A 4 -9.41 9.11 11.34
N TYR A 5 -9.91 9.85 10.34
CA TYR A 5 -9.18 10.11 9.10
C TYR A 5 -8.00 11.08 9.31
N GLU A 6 -8.17 12.13 10.12
CA GLU A 6 -7.08 13.05 10.52
C GLU A 6 -5.92 12.29 11.18
N ARG A 7 -6.22 11.44 12.18
CA ARG A 7 -5.18 10.61 12.83
C ARG A 7 -4.52 9.63 11.86
N ARG A 8 -5.25 9.09 10.89
CA ARG A 8 -4.72 8.16 9.89
C ARG A 8 -3.78 8.87 8.92
N LEU A 9 -4.18 10.04 8.41
CA LEU A 9 -3.35 10.88 7.54
C LEU A 9 -2.09 11.37 8.29
N PHE A 10 -2.23 11.78 9.55
CA PHE A 10 -1.10 12.21 10.37
C PHE A 10 -0.08 11.09 10.58
N ARG A 11 -0.54 9.87 10.88
CA ARG A 11 0.30 8.67 11.03
C ARG A 11 1.07 8.31 9.77
N VAL A 12 0.40 8.41 8.62
CA VAL A 12 1.00 8.23 7.30
C VAL A 12 2.09 9.28 7.06
N ALA A 13 1.75 10.55 7.29
CA ALA A 13 2.64 11.68 7.08
C ALA A 13 3.92 11.59 7.93
N HIS A 14 3.84 11.03 9.13
CA HIS A 14 4.98 10.93 10.05
C HIS A 14 5.66 9.56 10.03
N LYS A 15 5.37 8.70 9.05
CA LYS A 15 5.92 7.33 8.97
C LYS A 15 5.77 6.53 10.27
N TYR A 16 4.74 6.86 11.05
CA TYR A 16 4.24 6.05 12.16
C TYR A 16 2.89 5.45 11.77
N PRO A 17 2.80 4.61 10.72
CA PRO A 17 1.57 3.94 10.37
C PRO A 17 1.09 2.95 11.48
N GLY A 18 1.79 2.88 12.62
CA GLY A 18 1.81 1.75 13.53
C GLY A 18 2.71 0.67 12.95
N THR A 19 2.81 -0.47 13.62
CA THR A 19 3.30 -1.72 13.03
C THR A 19 2.35 -2.11 11.89
N LEU A 20 2.42 -1.38 10.78
CA LEU A 20 1.76 -1.67 9.52
C LEU A 20 2.68 -2.57 8.69
N CYS A 21 3.54 -3.38 9.35
CA CYS A 21 3.69 -4.76 8.92
C CYS A 21 2.25 -5.25 8.80
N ILE A 22 1.77 -5.39 7.58
CA ILE A 22 0.46 -5.94 7.35
C ILE A 22 0.50 -7.31 8.03
N ALA A 23 -0.09 -7.39 9.21
CA ALA A 23 -0.30 -8.67 9.85
C ALA A 23 -0.97 -9.49 8.76
N LYS A 24 -0.48 -10.70 8.46
CA LYS A 24 -1.11 -11.61 7.49
C LYS A 24 -2.65 -11.70 7.66
N TRP A 25 -3.15 -11.32 8.84
CA TRP A 25 -4.53 -11.13 9.24
C TRP A 25 -5.31 -10.01 8.50
N PHE A 26 -4.64 -9.00 7.94
CA PHE A 26 -5.25 -7.94 7.12
C PHE A 26 -5.38 -8.32 5.63
N LEU A 27 -4.84 -9.48 5.24
CA LEU A 27 -5.18 -10.08 3.95
C LEU A 27 -6.66 -10.43 4.00
N TYR A 28 -7.46 -9.89 3.08
CA TYR A 28 -8.87 -10.24 2.99
C TYR A 28 -9.03 -11.77 2.93
N PRO A 29 -9.83 -12.39 3.81
CA PRO A 29 -10.01 -13.83 3.83
C PRO A 29 -10.49 -14.34 2.45
N GLY A 30 -9.89 -15.42 1.96
CA GLY A 30 -10.17 -15.96 0.63
C GLY A 30 -9.19 -15.55 -0.47
N TRP A 31 -8.04 -14.97 -0.13
CA TRP A 31 -6.90 -14.88 -1.04
C TRP A 31 -6.42 -16.27 -1.50
N GLU A 32 -6.58 -17.29 -0.66
CA GLU A 32 -6.29 -18.71 -0.96
C GLU A 32 -7.11 -19.26 -2.13
N LYS A 33 -8.26 -18.64 -2.43
CA LYS A 33 -9.13 -19.03 -3.54
C LYS A 33 -8.69 -18.45 -4.88
N VAL A 34 -7.73 -17.52 -4.86
CA VAL A 34 -7.10 -17.01 -6.07
C VAL A 34 -6.02 -17.99 -6.46
N ASP A 35 -6.09 -18.52 -7.68
CA ASP A 35 -5.03 -19.38 -8.18
C ASP A 35 -3.74 -18.57 -8.30
N ALA A 36 -2.77 -18.86 -7.43
CA ALA A 36 -1.50 -18.17 -7.42
C ALA A 36 -0.74 -18.43 -8.72
N ASN A 37 -0.87 -19.60 -9.35
CA ASN A 37 -0.06 -19.97 -10.51
C ASN A 37 -0.41 -19.12 -11.75
N SER A 38 -1.67 -18.73 -11.89
CA SER A 38 -2.14 -17.87 -12.99
C SER A 38 -1.84 -16.37 -12.80
N ILE A 39 -1.28 -15.95 -11.66
CA ILE A 39 -0.83 -14.57 -11.47
C ILE A 39 0.41 -14.29 -12.30
N GLN A 40 0.34 -13.31 -13.20
CA GLN A 40 1.44 -12.90 -14.07
C GLN A 40 2.00 -11.55 -13.66
N LYS A 41 3.32 -11.39 -13.75
CA LYS A 41 4.00 -10.09 -13.60
C LYS A 41 4.15 -9.48 -14.99
N THR A 42 3.86 -8.20 -15.14
CA THR A 42 4.01 -7.51 -16.43
C THR A 42 5.42 -6.92 -16.59
N ASN A 43 5.67 -6.26 -17.71
CA ASN A 43 6.92 -5.52 -17.95
C ASN A 43 6.99 -4.21 -17.15
N VAL A 44 5.87 -3.75 -16.58
CA VAL A 44 5.82 -2.57 -15.72
C VAL A 44 6.25 -2.95 -14.31
N ALA A 45 7.08 -2.11 -13.68
CA ALA A 45 7.52 -2.34 -12.31
C ALA A 45 6.32 -2.48 -11.35
N ASN A 46 6.38 -3.50 -10.51
CA ASN A 46 5.39 -3.77 -9.45
C ASN A 46 3.95 -3.98 -9.94
N GLU A 47 3.75 -4.26 -11.23
CA GLU A 47 2.45 -4.53 -11.83
C GLU A 47 2.21 -6.03 -12.06
N PHE A 48 1.00 -6.46 -11.73
CA PHE A 48 0.55 -7.84 -11.74
C PHE A 48 -0.84 -7.97 -12.35
N LEU A 49 -1.02 -9.03 -13.13
CA LEU A 49 -2.29 -9.46 -13.68
C LEU A 49 -2.81 -10.61 -12.83
N VAL A 50 -3.99 -10.43 -12.24
CA VAL A 50 -4.63 -11.42 -11.38
C VAL A 50 -5.98 -11.80 -11.97
N PRO A 51 -6.18 -13.06 -12.38
CA PRO A 51 -7.47 -13.50 -12.89
C PRO A 51 -8.52 -13.55 -11.77
N ASN A 52 -9.77 -13.33 -12.15
CA ASN A 52 -10.89 -13.43 -11.24
C ASN A 52 -11.21 -14.91 -10.94
N THR A 53 -11.42 -15.21 -9.66
CA THR A 53 -11.77 -16.56 -9.18
C THR A 53 -13.05 -17.16 -9.77
N LYS A 54 -13.97 -16.34 -10.30
CA LYS A 54 -15.26 -16.80 -10.84
C LYS A 54 -15.31 -16.86 -12.36
N ASN A 55 -14.49 -16.05 -13.04
CA ASN A 55 -14.48 -15.98 -14.49
C ASN A 55 -13.07 -15.56 -14.93
N ASN A 56 -12.35 -16.50 -15.54
CA ASN A 56 -10.96 -16.30 -15.94
C ASN A 56 -10.79 -15.23 -17.04
N ASP A 57 -11.85 -14.85 -17.75
CA ASP A 57 -11.81 -13.79 -18.76
C ASP A 57 -11.62 -12.39 -18.14
N PHE A 58 -11.95 -12.24 -16.85
CA PHE A 58 -11.76 -10.99 -16.13
C PHE A 58 -10.41 -10.98 -15.41
N ILE A 59 -9.52 -10.11 -15.88
CA ILE A 59 -8.20 -9.91 -15.29
C ILE A 59 -8.20 -8.57 -14.55
N TYR A 60 -7.75 -8.61 -13.29
CA TYR A 60 -7.50 -7.42 -12.50
C TYR A 60 -6.03 -7.00 -12.63
N VAL A 61 -5.80 -5.71 -12.83
CA VAL A 61 -4.48 -5.11 -12.82
C VAL A 61 -4.21 -4.59 -11.43
N ILE A 62 -3.04 -4.94 -10.91
CA ILE A 62 -2.58 -4.62 -9.56
C ILE A 62 -1.20 -4.01 -9.67
N ASN A 63 -1.04 -2.75 -9.29
CA ASN A 63 0.26 -2.12 -9.11
C ASN A 63 0.48 -1.75 -7.64
N ASN A 64 1.43 -2.43 -7.00
CA ASN A 64 1.73 -2.28 -5.58
C ASN A 64 2.58 -1.05 -5.25
N GLU A 65 3.22 -0.42 -6.23
CA GLU A 65 4.02 0.79 -6.01
C GLU A 65 3.14 2.02 -5.88
N ILE A 66 2.15 2.13 -6.77
CA ILE A 66 1.21 3.26 -6.82
C ILE A 66 -0.12 2.97 -6.09
N GLY A 67 -0.28 1.77 -5.51
CA GLY A 67 -1.51 1.37 -4.82
C GLY A 67 -2.73 1.32 -5.75
N VAL A 68 -2.52 1.01 -7.03
CA VAL A 68 -3.59 0.92 -8.03
C VAL A 68 -4.08 -0.52 -8.15
N TYR A 69 -5.38 -0.70 -8.00
CA TYR A 69 -6.03 -2.00 -8.16
C TYR A 69 -7.32 -1.80 -8.96
N THR A 70 -7.59 -2.65 -9.95
CA THR A 70 -8.86 -2.57 -10.71
C THR A 70 -9.98 -3.37 -10.09
N CYS A 71 -9.72 -4.08 -8.97
CA CYS A 71 -10.75 -4.82 -8.25
C CYS A 71 -11.81 -3.86 -7.67
N PRO A 72 -13.11 -4.11 -7.86
CA PRO A 72 -14.18 -3.21 -7.39
C PRO A 72 -14.18 -3.00 -5.87
N ILE A 73 -13.67 -3.97 -5.10
CA ILE A 73 -13.51 -3.86 -3.65
C ILE A 73 -12.61 -2.67 -3.28
N ARG A 74 -11.68 -2.25 -4.15
CA ARG A 74 -10.82 -1.07 -3.93
C ARG A 74 -11.62 0.19 -3.63
N MET A 75 -12.82 0.36 -4.18
CA MET A 75 -13.63 1.56 -3.92
C MET A 75 -13.95 1.76 -2.43
N SER A 76 -13.90 0.69 -1.64
CA SER A 76 -14.06 0.76 -0.18
C SER A 76 -12.80 1.19 0.58
N GLY A 77 -11.65 1.29 -0.10
CA GLY A 77 -10.35 1.52 0.53
C GLY A 77 -9.79 0.33 1.31
N ALA A 78 -10.47 -0.83 1.29
CA ALA A 78 -10.03 -2.06 1.94
C ALA A 78 -9.15 -2.91 1.02
N PRO A 79 -8.21 -3.71 1.57
CA PRO A 79 -7.47 -4.69 0.79
C PRO A 79 -8.44 -5.76 0.26
N CYS A 80 -8.23 -6.20 -0.98
CA CYS A 80 -9.01 -7.26 -1.62
C CYS A 80 -8.23 -8.58 -1.65
N LYS A 81 -8.94 -9.69 -1.89
CA LYS A 81 -8.34 -11.04 -1.98
C LYS A 81 -7.24 -11.15 -3.05
N HIS A 82 -7.36 -10.42 -4.16
CA HIS A 82 -6.39 -10.44 -5.25
C HIS A 82 -5.07 -9.76 -4.83
N GLN A 83 -5.16 -8.68 -4.05
CA GLN A 83 -3.99 -8.06 -3.42
C GLN A 83 -3.30 -9.05 -2.50
N GLY A 84 -4.08 -9.74 -1.67
CA GLY A 84 -3.52 -10.72 -0.75
C GLY A 84 -2.80 -11.85 -1.47
N ALA A 85 -3.34 -12.33 -2.58
CA ALA A 85 -2.73 -13.37 -3.40
C ALA A 85 -1.39 -12.93 -4.02
N VAL A 86 -1.32 -11.70 -4.56
CA VAL A 86 -0.06 -11.12 -5.09
C VAL A 86 0.99 -11.01 -4.00
N SER A 87 0.63 -10.45 -2.84
CA SER A 87 1.58 -10.29 -1.74
C SER A 87 2.08 -11.61 -1.19
N THR A 88 1.21 -12.62 -1.05
CA THR A 88 1.65 -13.95 -0.61
C THR A 88 2.57 -14.60 -1.64
N LYS A 89 2.23 -14.54 -2.94
CA LYS A 89 3.03 -15.17 -4.00
C LYS A 89 4.40 -14.54 -4.16
N PHE A 90 4.48 -13.20 -4.13
CA PHE A 90 5.71 -12.45 -4.40
C PHE A 90 6.39 -11.95 -3.12
N HIS A 91 5.96 -12.44 -1.94
CA HIS A 91 6.49 -12.03 -0.64
C HIS A 91 6.53 -10.51 -0.43
N ILE A 92 5.52 -9.80 -0.93
CA ILE A 92 5.43 -8.33 -0.81
C ILE A 92 4.87 -7.99 0.56
N SER A 93 5.73 -7.47 1.43
CA SER A 93 5.42 -7.10 2.81
C SER A 93 4.64 -5.80 2.96
N ILE A 94 4.58 -4.99 1.89
CA ILE A 94 3.98 -3.66 1.91
C ILE A 94 2.78 -3.60 0.95
N PHE A 95 1.59 -3.54 1.53
CA PHE A 95 0.39 -3.07 0.86
C PHE A 95 0.42 -1.55 0.94
N ASN A 96 1.05 -0.90 -0.03
CA ASN A 96 1.00 0.54 -0.15
C ASN A 96 -0.45 0.94 -0.41
N PHE A 97 -1.21 1.21 0.65
CA PHE A 97 -2.43 2.00 0.55
C PHE A 97 -2.14 3.42 0.10
N ILE A 98 -0.87 3.80 0.16
CA ILE A 98 -0.38 5.13 -0.12
C ILE A 98 0.95 4.92 -0.84
N SER A 99 1.01 5.38 -2.08
CA SER A 99 2.19 5.33 -2.94
C SER A 99 3.44 5.78 -2.20
N SER A 100 4.63 5.34 -2.64
CA SER A 100 5.93 5.82 -2.12
C SER A 100 5.91 7.33 -1.99
N LEU A 101 5.72 7.81 -0.76
CA LEU A 101 5.49 9.22 -0.50
C LEU A 101 6.84 9.93 -0.56
N THR A 102 6.96 10.89 -1.46
CA THR A 102 8.07 11.82 -1.43
C THR A 102 8.00 12.64 -0.13
N PRO A 103 9.10 13.27 0.31
CA PRO A 103 9.06 14.21 1.43
C PRO A 103 8.00 15.31 1.25
N ASP A 104 7.75 15.73 0.00
CA ASP A 104 6.71 16.70 -0.32
C ASP A 104 5.30 16.14 -0.10
N ASP A 105 5.05 14.89 -0.50
CA ASP A 105 3.76 14.24 -0.24
C ASP A 105 3.52 14.06 1.27
N HIS A 106 4.55 13.66 2.02
CA HIS A 106 4.47 13.56 3.48
C HIS A 106 4.07 14.88 4.13
N MET A 107 4.65 16.00 3.68
CA MET A 107 4.31 17.34 4.14
C MET A 107 2.86 17.71 3.83
N ILE A 108 2.37 17.42 2.61
CA ILE A 108 0.98 17.68 2.20
C ILE A 108 0.01 16.87 3.06
N TYR A 109 0.29 15.59 3.32
CA TYR A 109 -0.55 14.77 4.18
C TYR A 109 -0.58 15.28 5.64
N ALA A 110 0.54 15.74 6.17
CA ALA A 110 0.58 16.36 7.51
C ALA A 110 -0.24 17.64 7.56
N TYR A 111 -0.09 18.50 6.55
CA TYR A 111 -0.79 19.77 6.42
C TYR A 111 -2.32 19.57 6.41
N ILE A 112 -2.81 18.59 5.64
CA ILE A 112 -4.24 18.24 5.61
C ILE A 112 -4.69 17.64 6.96
N ALA A 113 -3.86 16.81 7.59
CA ALA A 113 -4.22 16.10 8.81
C ALA A 113 -4.27 17.00 10.06
N LEU A 114 -3.44 18.04 10.11
CA LEU A 114 -3.30 18.97 11.24
C LEU A 114 -4.04 20.29 11.05
N ASP A 115 -4.89 20.39 10.02
CA ASP A 115 -5.65 21.61 9.71
C ASP A 115 -4.72 22.80 9.41
N TYR A 116 -3.92 22.65 8.34
CA TYR A 116 -3.04 23.68 7.76
C TYR A 116 -1.74 23.98 8.54
N VAL A 117 -1.26 23.02 9.34
CA VAL A 117 0.03 23.07 10.04
C VAL A 117 0.89 21.87 9.64
N ALA A 118 2.14 22.07 9.22
CA ALA A 118 3.08 20.99 8.90
C ALA A 118 4.51 21.39 9.26
N GLU A 119 5.36 20.40 9.49
CA GLU A 119 6.79 20.63 9.72
C GLU A 119 7.49 21.08 8.41
N ASN A 120 8.70 21.61 8.54
CA ASN A 120 9.48 22.00 7.37
C ASN A 120 9.92 20.78 6.54
N LYS A 121 10.10 20.96 5.23
CA LYS A 121 10.54 19.91 4.29
C LYS A 121 11.79 19.13 4.76
N SER A 122 12.73 19.77 5.45
CA SER A 122 13.93 19.13 6.01
C SER A 122 13.62 18.02 7.02
N PHE A 123 12.54 18.17 7.81
CA PHE A 123 12.06 17.13 8.73
C PHE A 123 11.64 15.88 7.94
N TYR A 124 10.82 16.05 6.89
CA TYR A 124 10.34 14.94 6.08
C TYR A 124 11.43 14.31 5.21
N ILE A 125 12.44 15.07 4.77
CA ILE A 125 13.63 14.53 4.09
C ILE A 125 14.42 13.61 5.03
N SER A 126 14.68 14.05 6.26
CA SER A 126 15.39 13.27 7.28
C SER A 126 14.63 11.98 7.61
N LEU A 127 13.31 12.10 7.78
CA LEU A 127 12.40 10.98 7.98
C LEU A 127 12.41 10.01 6.77
N HIS A 128 12.58 10.52 5.56
CA HIS A 128 12.69 9.70 4.36
C HIS A 128 14.01 8.94 4.27
N ALA A 129 15.13 9.59 4.57
CA ALA A 129 16.46 9.00 4.54
C ALA A 129 16.62 7.86 5.56
N GLN A 130 16.05 8.00 6.76
CA GLN A 130 16.11 6.96 7.81
C GLN A 130 15.47 5.64 7.37
N THR A 131 14.43 5.68 6.53
CA THR A 131 13.77 4.48 6.00
C THR A 131 14.60 3.77 4.93
N ALA A 132 15.34 4.52 4.12
CA ALA A 132 16.18 3.94 3.07
C ALA A 132 17.30 3.05 3.68
N LEU A 133 17.83 3.46 4.84
CA LEU A 133 18.82 2.69 5.60
C LEU A 133 18.22 1.40 6.22
N GLN A 134 17.03 1.47 6.83
CA GLN A 134 16.40 0.29 7.44
C GLN A 134 16.05 -0.81 6.41
N ASN A 135 15.74 -0.44 5.17
CA ASN A 135 15.47 -1.41 4.10
C ASN A 135 16.74 -2.07 3.54
N GLN A 136 17.93 -1.55 3.83
CA GLN A 136 19.21 -2.12 3.40
C GLN A 136 19.78 -3.15 4.40
N GLU A 137 19.34 -3.11 5.67
CA GLU A 137 19.80 -4.02 6.72
C GLU A 137 19.04 -5.36 6.74
N ILE A 138 17.98 -5.51 5.92
CA ILE A 138 17.22 -6.75 5.75
C ILE A 138 17.67 -7.41 4.43
N VAL A 139 18.88 -7.97 4.41
CA VAL A 139 19.39 -8.88 3.36
C VAL A 139 19.90 -10.15 4.01
#